data_AF-A0A2W5YH49-F1
#
_entry.id   AF-A0A2W5YH49-F1
#
_cell.length_a   1.000
_cell.length_b   1.000
_cell.length_c   1.000
_cell.angle_alpha   90.00
_cell.angle_beta   90.00
_cell.angle_gamma   90.00
#
_symmetry.space_group_name_H-M   'P 1'
#
loop_
_entity.id
_entity.type
_entity.pdbx_description
1 polymer ?
#
loop_
_entity_poly.entity_id
_entity_poly.type
_entity_poly.pdbx_seq_one_letter_code
_entity_poly.pdbx_strand_id
1 'polypeptide(L)'
;METFPDLGSLNDDELKDLIAQLTDEEMEISYQRRILHGKIDILRAELVNRLRKRHDGGEDVISGADVQKLTDILAGRVPADAE
;
A
#
# COMPACT_ATOMS: atom_id res chain seq x y z
N MET A 1 9.92 -23.14 -1.87
CA MET A 1 8.56 -23.38 -1.33
C MET A 1 7.70 -23.63 -2.55
N GLU A 2 7.09 -24.81 -2.68
CA GLU A 2 6.19 -25.07 -3.81
C GLU A 2 5.02 -24.08 -3.75
N THR A 3 4.71 -23.46 -4.89
CA THR A 3 3.73 -22.38 -4.99
C THR A 3 2.28 -22.88 -4.81
N PHE A 4 2.03 -24.18 -5.01
CA PHE A 4 0.73 -24.81 -4.84
C PHE A 4 0.87 -26.22 -4.24
N PRO A 5 0.01 -26.60 -3.28
CA PRO A 5 -0.02 -27.97 -2.76
C PRO A 5 -0.51 -28.96 -3.82
N ASP A 6 -0.08 -30.24 -3.73
CA ASP A 6 -0.59 -31.31 -4.58
C ASP A 6 -2.02 -31.70 -4.17
N LEU A 7 -2.99 -30.97 -4.75
CA LEU A 7 -4.42 -31.15 -4.48
C LEU A 7 -4.93 -32.55 -4.85
N GLY A 8 -4.27 -33.26 -5.78
CA GLY A 8 -4.68 -34.59 -6.22
C GLY A 8 -4.42 -35.69 -5.17
N SER A 9 -3.61 -35.38 -4.15
CA SER A 9 -3.29 -36.29 -3.05
C SER A 9 -4.24 -36.17 -1.85
N LEU A 10 -5.07 -35.12 -1.80
CA LEU A 10 -5.99 -34.84 -0.70
C LEU A 10 -7.35 -35.51 -0.92
N ASN A 11 -7.95 -36.02 0.14
CA ASN A 11 -9.35 -36.41 0.14
C ASN A 11 -10.29 -35.21 0.34
N ASP A 12 -11.59 -35.42 0.16
CA ASP A 12 -12.59 -34.35 0.22
C ASP A 12 -12.63 -33.59 1.56
N ASP A 13 -12.37 -34.27 2.67
CA ASP A 13 -12.40 -33.63 3.99
C ASP A 13 -11.11 -32.84 4.23
N GLU A 14 -9.95 -33.38 3.84
CA GLU A 14 -8.69 -32.65 3.85
C GLU A 14 -8.73 -31.40 2.97
N LEU A 15 -9.42 -31.48 1.82
CA LEU A 15 -9.59 -30.33 0.93
C LEU A 15 -10.49 -29.25 1.55
N LYS A 16 -11.59 -29.64 2.22
CA LYS A 16 -12.46 -28.69 2.94
C LYS A 16 -11.71 -27.98 4.06
N ASP A 17 -10.92 -28.74 4.83
CA ASP A 17 -10.11 -28.19 5.93
C ASP A 17 -9.06 -27.21 5.40
N LEU A 18 -8.38 -27.56 4.30
CA LEU A 18 -7.42 -26.66 3.65
C LEU A 18 -8.08 -25.37 3.13
N ILE A 19 -9.27 -25.47 2.53
CA ILE A 19 -10.04 -24.31 2.08
C ILE A 19 -10.41 -23.42 3.28
N ALA A 20 -10.89 -24.02 4.37
CA ALA A 20 -11.26 -23.27 5.57
C ALA A 20 -10.05 -22.52 6.14
N GLN A 21 -8.91 -23.20 6.29
CA GLN A 21 -7.69 -22.59 6.79
C GLN A 21 -7.23 -21.41 5.89
N LEU A 22 -7.15 -21.62 4.57
CA LEU A 22 -6.72 -20.56 3.66
C LEU A 22 -7.69 -19.39 3.61
N THR A 23 -9.00 -19.66 3.80
CA THR A 23 -10.01 -18.59 3.87
C THR A 23 -9.83 -17.76 5.13
N ASP A 24 -9.57 -18.38 6.28
CA ASP A 24 -9.31 -17.68 7.53
C ASP A 24 -8.02 -16.83 7.45
N GLU A 25 -6.95 -17.40 6.89
CA GLU A 25 -5.70 -16.66 6.65
C GLU A 25 -5.91 -15.46 5.71
N GLU A 26 -6.67 -15.63 4.63
CA GLU A 26 -7.01 -14.55 3.70
C GLU A 26 -7.79 -13.44 4.42
N MET A 27 -8.79 -13.81 5.23
CA MET A 27 -9.61 -12.84 5.97
C MET A 27 -8.77 -11.98 6.91
N GLU A 28 -7.82 -12.57 7.61
CA GLU A 28 -6.89 -11.85 8.50
C GLU A 28 -6.00 -10.87 7.72
N ILE A 29 -5.41 -11.32 6.61
CA ILE A 29 -4.61 -10.45 5.73
C ILE A 29 -5.47 -9.30 5.20
N SER A 30 -6.69 -9.59 4.75
CA SER A 30 -7.62 -8.60 4.24
C SER A 30 -8.08 -7.61 5.33
N TYR A 31 -8.21 -8.05 6.57
CA TYR A 31 -8.48 -7.18 7.71
C TYR A 31 -7.33 -6.21 7.98
N GLN A 32 -6.09 -6.71 8.05
CA GLN A 32 -4.90 -5.87 8.22
C GLN A 32 -4.74 -4.87 7.07
N ARG A 33 -4.96 -5.31 5.83
CA ARG A 33 -4.96 -4.44 4.64
C ARG A 33 -5.96 -3.29 4.80
N ARG A 34 -7.21 -3.57 5.19
CA ARG A 34 -8.24 -2.53 5.39
C ARG A 34 -7.84 -1.51 6.45
N ILE A 35 -7.24 -1.93 7.56
CA ILE A 35 -6.76 -1.01 8.60
C ILE A 35 -5.67 -0.09 8.05
N LEU A 36 -4.68 -0.64 7.35
CA LEU A 36 -3.58 0.14 6.78
C LEU A 36 -4.10 1.16 5.76
N HIS A 37 -4.98 0.73 4.86
CA HIS A 37 -5.60 1.62 3.88
C HIS A 37 -6.40 2.73 4.56
N GLY A 38 -7.18 2.42 5.61
CA GLY A 38 -7.91 3.44 6.38
C GLY A 38 -6.97 4.49 7.00
N LYS A 39 -5.83 4.07 7.56
CA LYS A 39 -4.81 5.00 8.08
C LYS A 39 -4.20 5.86 6.98
N ILE A 40 -3.85 5.24 5.85
CA ILE A 40 -3.30 5.95 4.68
C ILE A 40 -4.30 6.99 4.17
N ASP A 41 -5.57 6.65 4.09
CA ASP A 41 -6.60 7.54 3.56
C ASP A 41 -6.86 8.73 4.50
N ILE A 42 -6.84 8.53 5.82
CA ILE A 42 -6.88 9.63 6.79
C ILE A 42 -5.70 10.58 6.61
N LEU A 43 -4.48 10.04 6.49
CA LEU A 43 -3.28 10.85 6.30
C LEU A 43 -3.30 11.59 4.96
N ARG A 44 -3.76 10.95 3.88
CA ARG A 44 -3.94 11.59 2.57
C ARG A 44 -4.95 12.72 2.62
N ALA A 45 -6.09 12.51 3.29
CA ALA A 45 -7.12 13.54 3.44
C ALA A 45 -6.57 14.78 4.19
N GLU A 46 -5.82 14.55 5.27
CA GLU A 46 -5.20 15.64 6.02
C GLU A 46 -4.08 16.34 5.23
N LEU A 47 -3.27 15.60 4.47
CA LEU A 47 -2.27 16.18 3.57
C LEU A 47 -2.93 17.10 2.54
N VAL A 48 -3.99 16.63 1.87
CA VAL A 48 -4.74 17.43 0.90
C VAL A 48 -5.35 18.67 1.56
N ASN A 49 -5.90 18.55 2.77
CA ASN A 49 -6.42 19.68 3.54
C ASN A 49 -5.35 20.74 3.82
N ARG A 50 -4.15 20.32 4.24
CA ARG A 50 -3.02 21.22 4.48
C ARG A 50 -2.56 21.93 3.20
N LEU A 51 -2.43 21.19 2.10
CA LEU A 51 -2.04 21.78 0.81
C LEU A 51 -3.06 22.81 0.33
N ARG A 52 -4.37 22.54 0.48
CA ARG A 52 -5.43 23.51 0.19
C ARG A 52 -5.29 24.77 1.05
N LYS A 53 -5.11 24.63 2.36
CA LYS A 53 -4.92 25.78 3.26
C LYS A 53 -3.71 26.62 2.91
N ARG A 54 -2.59 26.00 2.53
CA ARG A 54 -1.38 26.69 2.06
C ARG A 54 -1.65 27.49 0.78
N HIS A 55 -2.30 26.86 -0.19
CA HIS A 55 -2.71 27.52 -1.42
C HIS A 55 -3.62 28.73 -1.17
N ASP A 56 -4.65 28.56 -0.33
CA ASP A 56 -5.60 29.64 0.01
C ASP A 56 -4.90 30.79 0.78
N GLY A 57 -3.83 30.48 1.50
CA GLY A 57 -2.95 31.46 2.14
C GLY A 57 -1.94 32.13 1.20
N GLY A 58 -1.94 31.81 -0.09
CA GLY A 58 -1.03 32.36 -1.10
C GLY A 58 0.35 31.71 -1.12
N GLU A 59 0.54 30.57 -0.47
CA GLU A 59 1.78 29.78 -0.54
C GLU A 59 1.75 28.80 -1.72
N ASP A 60 2.89 28.62 -2.36
CA ASP A 60 3.03 27.64 -3.43
C ASP A 60 2.90 26.19 -2.91
N VAL A 61 1.97 25.44 -3.50
CA VAL A 61 1.72 24.02 -3.20
C VAL A 61 2.89 23.14 -3.68
N ILE A 62 3.50 23.53 -4.79
CA ILE A 62 4.64 22.86 -5.41
C ILE A 62 5.79 23.87 -5.41
N SER A 63 6.86 23.54 -4.69
CA SER A 63 8.08 24.35 -4.68
C SER A 63 8.99 24.01 -5.86
N GLY A 64 9.94 24.89 -6.18
CA GLY A 64 11.00 24.58 -7.15
C GLY A 64 11.83 23.34 -6.77
N ALA A 65 11.97 23.05 -5.47
CA ALA A 65 12.65 21.85 -4.98
C ALA A 65 11.86 20.56 -5.30
N ASP A 66 10.52 20.62 -5.30
CA ASP A 66 9.67 19.49 -5.67
C ASP A 66 9.79 19.17 -7.17
N VAL A 67 9.89 20.21 -8.01
CA VAL A 67 10.14 20.07 -9.46
C VAL A 67 11.50 19.43 -9.73
N GLN A 68 12.53 19.84 -8.98
CA GLN A 68 13.86 19.26 -9.09
C GLN A 68 13.87 17.78 -8.70
N LYS A 69 13.24 17.41 -7.57
CA LYS A 69 13.07 16.00 -7.16
C LYS A 69 12.34 15.16 -8.20
N LEU A 70 11.26 15.68 -8.78
CA LEU A 70 10.52 14.97 -9.83
C LEU A 70 11.41 14.76 -11.07
N THR A 71 12.20 15.77 -11.44
CA THR A 71 13.16 15.68 -12.55
C THR A 71 14.20 14.59 -12.29
N ASP A 72 14.71 14.47 -11.07
CA ASP A 72 15.69 13.43 -10.70
C ASP A 72 15.08 12.02 -10.67
N ILE A 73 13.84 11.87 -10.17
CA ILE A 73 13.09 10.61 -10.24
C ILE A 73 12.89 10.18 -11.69
N LEU A 74 12.40 11.09 -12.55
CA LEU A 74 12.15 10.79 -13.97
C LEU A 74 13.44 10.51 -14.76
N ALA A 75 14.56 11.08 -14.32
CA ALA A 75 15.88 10.80 -14.88
C ALA A 75 16.54 9.52 -14.31
N GLY A 76 15.86 8.79 -13.42
CA GLY A 76 16.40 7.56 -12.80
C GLY A 76 17.49 7.81 -11.75
N ARG A 77 17.65 9.06 -11.30
CA ARG A 77 18.55 9.43 -10.20
C ARG A 77 17.76 9.38 -8.89
N VAL A 78 17.55 8.19 -8.34
CA VAL A 78 16.96 8.06 -7.00
C VAL A 78 18.02 8.48 -5.98
N PRO A 79 17.77 9.48 -5.12
CA PRO A 79 18.71 9.83 -4.05
C PRO A 79 18.85 8.67 -3.06
N ALA A 80 20.08 8.41 -2.62
CA ALA A 80 20.45 7.28 -1.78
C ALA A 80 19.89 7.33 -0.34
N ASP A 81 19.24 8.43 0.05
CA ASP A 81 18.86 8.70 1.44
C ASP A 81 17.42 8.23 1.77
N ALA A 82 17.11 6.98 1.44
CA ALA A 82 15.90 6.31 1.88
C ALA A 82 16.27 4.99 2.59
N GLU A 83 16.98 5.12 3.71
CA GLU A 83 17.02 4.13 4.80
C GLU A 83 16.14 4.59 5.97
#